data_AF-A0A5P3MPS8-F1
#
_entry.id   AF-A0A5P3MPS8-F1
#
_cell.length_a   1.000
_cell.length_b   1.000
_cell.length_c   1.000
_cell.angle_alpha   90.00
_cell.angle_beta   90.00
_cell.angle_gamma   90.00
#
_symmetry.space_group_name_H-M   'P 1'
#
loop_
_entity.id
_entity.type
_entity.pdbx_description
1 polymer ?
#
loop_
_entity_poly.entity_id
_entity_poly.type
_entity_poly.pdbx_seq_one_letter_code
_entity_poly.pdbx_strand_id
1 'polypeptide(L)'
;MKMIFLPLLVFAAAPAWSDVQWYGKVAAGVEAAQIRFDGKSASQNGVADFGSHVGLRGSYPIGGGANVLWQFEQDVPTDGRSDGSLRKQWRERKNGGESFIGISR
;
A
#
# COMPACT_ATOMS: atom_id res chain seq x y z
N MET A 1 -27.39 -7.49 -58.10
CA MET A 1 -26.38 -6.67 -57.38
C MET A 1 -26.96 -6.33 -56.00
N LYS A 2 -26.15 -6.42 -54.93
CA LYS A 2 -26.39 -5.88 -53.56
C LYS A 2 -27.41 -6.65 -52.70
N MET A 3 -27.21 -6.89 -51.41
CA MET A 3 -26.09 -6.61 -50.50
C MET A 3 -26.26 -7.54 -49.30
N ILE A 4 -25.25 -8.36 -48.97
CA ILE A 4 -25.26 -9.13 -47.71
C ILE A 4 -24.97 -8.13 -46.59
N PHE A 5 -25.96 -7.88 -45.72
CA PHE A 5 -25.77 -7.11 -44.50
C PHE A 5 -25.16 -8.02 -43.43
N LEU A 6 -23.85 -7.92 -43.25
CA LEU A 6 -23.15 -8.49 -42.10
C LEU A 6 -23.50 -7.63 -40.87
N PRO A 7 -24.08 -8.17 -39.78
CA PRO A 7 -24.27 -7.37 -38.58
C PRO A 7 -22.88 -7.08 -38.01
N LEU A 8 -22.51 -5.80 -38.01
CA LEU A 8 -21.31 -5.30 -37.38
C LEU A 8 -21.48 -5.48 -35.87
N LEU A 9 -21.01 -6.60 -35.32
CA LEU A 9 -20.91 -6.81 -33.88
C LEU A 9 -19.79 -5.89 -33.36
N VAL A 10 -20.13 -4.62 -33.15
CA VAL A 10 -19.29 -3.70 -32.41
C VAL A 10 -19.35 -4.14 -30.96
N PHE A 11 -18.42 -5.00 -30.55
CA PHE A 11 -18.05 -5.10 -29.15
C PHE A 11 -17.51 -3.72 -28.78
N ALA A 12 -18.38 -2.86 -28.23
CA ALA A 12 -17.96 -1.65 -27.57
C ALA A 12 -17.16 -2.09 -26.35
N ALA A 13 -15.86 -2.32 -26.53
CA ALA A 13 -14.91 -2.29 -25.43
C ALA A 13 -14.97 -0.86 -24.90
N ALA A 14 -15.89 -0.63 -23.94
CA ALA A 14 -15.87 0.58 -23.15
C ALA A 14 -14.43 0.74 -22.67
N PRO A 15 -13.82 1.93 -22.81
CA PRO A 15 -12.46 2.09 -22.32
C PRO A 15 -12.54 1.91 -20.80
N ALA A 16 -12.08 0.76 -20.33
CA ALA A 16 -11.98 0.43 -18.92
C ALA A 16 -10.86 1.31 -18.35
N TRP A 17 -11.20 2.54 -17.97
CA TRP A 17 -10.27 3.45 -17.33
C TRP A 17 -9.99 2.85 -15.95
N SER A 18 -8.78 2.35 -15.73
CA SER A 18 -8.36 1.90 -14.40
C SER A 18 -8.19 3.13 -13.53
N ASP A 19 -8.93 3.19 -12.42
CA ASP A 19 -8.63 4.17 -11.38
C ASP A 19 -7.45 3.64 -10.57
N VAL A 20 -6.37 4.41 -10.50
CA VAL A 20 -5.17 4.10 -9.71
C VAL A 20 -4.95 5.24 -8.74
N GLN A 21 -5.00 4.92 -7.46
CA GLN A 21 -4.86 5.87 -6.37
C GLN A 21 -3.56 5.59 -5.61
N TRP A 22 -2.77 6.65 -5.43
CA TRP A 22 -1.67 6.66 -4.48
C TRP A 22 -2.16 7.19 -3.14
N TYR A 23 -1.81 6.49 -2.06
CA TYR A 23 -2.21 6.83 -0.71
C TYR A 23 -1.09 6.53 0.28
N GLY A 24 -1.25 6.98 1.52
CA GLY A 24 -0.30 6.69 2.58
C GLY A 24 -0.57 7.49 3.84
N LYS A 25 0.17 7.17 4.88
CA LYS A 25 0.15 7.83 6.18
C LYS A 25 1.59 7.96 6.67
N VAL A 26 1.94 9.14 7.17
CA VAL A 26 3.19 9.35 7.91
C VAL A 26 2.83 9.64 9.36
N ALA A 27 3.29 8.79 10.27
CA ALA A 27 2.98 8.85 11.69
C ALA A 27 4.27 8.69 12.50
N ALA A 28 4.87 9.83 12.85
CA ALA A 28 6.12 9.90 13.62
C ALA A 28 5.89 10.65 14.94
N GLY A 29 6.67 10.35 15.97
CA GLY A 29 6.71 11.15 17.20
C GLY A 29 8.05 11.10 17.91
N VAL A 30 8.22 11.99 18.88
CA VAL A 30 9.43 12.05 19.71
C VAL A 30 9.10 11.43 21.06
N GLU A 31 9.95 10.50 21.48
CA GLU A 31 9.82 9.81 22.76
C GLU A 31 11.03 10.15 23.64
N ALA A 32 10.75 10.37 24.93
CA ALA A 32 11.75 10.55 25.96
C ALA A 32 11.35 9.71 27.17
N ALA A 33 12.19 8.76 27.54
CA ALA A 33 11.96 7.85 28.65
C ALA A 33 13.14 7.92 29.63
N GLN A 34 12.84 7.99 30.92
CA GLN A 34 13.85 7.90 31.98
C GLN A 34 13.49 6.75 32.93
N ILE A 35 14.39 5.79 33.05
CA ILE A 35 14.27 4.68 33.99
C ILE A 35 15.24 4.93 35.14
N ARG A 36 14.74 4.85 36.38
CA ARG A 36 15.55 4.97 37.60
C ARG A 36 15.49 3.65 38.36
N PHE A 37 16.65 3.09 38.69
CA PHE A 37 16.77 1.87 39.47
C PHE A 37 18.03 1.92 40.34
N ASP A 38 17.88 1.67 41.63
CA ASP A 38 18.98 1.59 42.62
C ASP A 38 19.98 2.78 42.55
N GLY A 39 19.45 4.00 42.58
CA GLY A 39 20.26 5.24 42.51
C GLY A 39 20.88 5.55 41.14
N LYS A 40 20.75 4.66 40.15
CA LYS A 40 21.20 4.87 38.77
C LYS A 40 20.04 5.31 37.89
N SER A 41 20.32 6.19 36.92
CA SER A 41 19.34 6.60 35.92
C SER A 41 19.83 6.30 34.51
N ALA A 42 18.98 5.69 33.70
CA ALA A 42 19.14 5.59 32.26
C ALA A 42 18.10 6.48 31.58
N SER A 43 18.52 7.24 30.56
CA SER A 43 17.63 8.05 29.74
C SER A 43 17.73 7.57 28.30
N GLN A 44 16.59 7.51 27.61
CA GLN A 44 16.50 7.19 26.21
C GLN A 44 15.59 8.22 25.53
N ASN A 45 16.16 8.93 24.56
CA ASN A 45 15.42 9.85 23.70
C ASN A 45 15.50 9.35 22.26
N GLY A 46 14.44 9.48 21.49
CA GLY A 46 14.43 9.07 20.10
C GLY A 46 13.21 9.52 19.33
N VAL A 47 13.24 9.23 18.03
CA VAL A 47 12.05 9.30 17.17
C VAL A 47 11.45 7.91 17.11
N ALA A 48 10.13 7.81 17.15
CA ALA A 48 9.37 6.59 16.97
C ALA A 48 8.49 6.70 15.72
N ASP A 49 8.29 5.57 15.05
CA ASP A 49 7.34 5.39 13.96
C ASP A 49 6.11 4.65 14.48
N PHE A 50 4.92 5.15 14.15
CA PHE A 50 3.64 4.61 14.59
C PHE A 50 2.84 3.99 13.43
N GLY A 51 3.53 3.41 12.45
CA GLY A 51 2.93 2.76 11.29
C GLY A 51 2.82 3.69 10.09
N SER A 52 3.94 4.33 9.73
CA SER A 52 4.04 5.08 8.48
C SER A 52 4.13 4.13 7.29
N HIS A 53 3.30 4.36 6.28
CA HIS A 53 3.24 3.53 5.07
C HIS A 53 2.81 4.36 3.87
N VAL A 54 3.11 3.83 2.68
CA VAL A 54 2.59 4.32 1.40
C VAL A 54 2.03 3.14 0.62
N GLY A 55 1.04 3.40 -0.22
CA GLY A 55 0.41 2.36 -1.01
C GLY A 55 -0.12 2.85 -2.34
N LEU A 56 -0.38 1.88 -3.20
CA LEU A 56 -1.07 2.04 -4.47
C LEU A 56 -2.25 1.06 -4.46
N ARG A 57 -3.41 1.54 -4.88
CA ARG A 57 -4.58 0.67 -5.08
C ARG A 57 -5.25 1.03 -6.38
N GLY A 58 -5.92 0.06 -6.98
CA GLY A 58 -6.71 0.33 -8.15
C GLY A 58 -7.79 -0.71 -8.40
N SER A 59 -8.68 -0.35 -9.31
CA SER A 59 -9.75 -1.22 -9.78
C SER A 59 -9.82 -1.23 -11.30
N TYR A 60 -10.08 -2.40 -11.87
CA TYR A 60 -10.26 -2.60 -13.30
C TYR A 60 -11.57 -3.35 -13.57
N PRO A 61 -12.51 -2.78 -14.34
CA PRO A 61 -13.75 -3.47 -14.67
C PRO A 61 -13.48 -4.63 -15.63
N ILE A 62 -13.96 -5.82 -15.27
CA ILE A 62 -13.81 -7.06 -16.06
C ILE A 62 -15.10 -7.48 -16.75
N GLY A 63 -16.12 -6.63 -16.73
CA GLY A 63 -17.43 -6.86 -17.35
C GLY A 63 -18.44 -7.53 -16.41
N GLY A 64 -19.72 -7.47 -16.79
CA GLY A 64 -20.82 -8.07 -15.99
C GLY A 64 -21.01 -7.44 -14.60
N GLY A 65 -20.60 -6.19 -14.41
CA GLY A 65 -20.62 -5.50 -13.11
C GLY A 65 -19.44 -5.82 -12.19
N ALA A 66 -18.57 -6.77 -12.56
CA ALA A 66 -17.45 -7.19 -11.74
C ALA A 66 -16.19 -6.33 -11.97
N ASN A 67 -15.38 -6.19 -10.92
CA ASN A 67 -14.10 -5.48 -10.95
C ASN A 67 -13.00 -6.34 -10.34
N VAL A 68 -11.81 -6.32 -10.93
CA VAL A 68 -10.58 -6.73 -10.25
C VAL A 68 -10.11 -5.57 -9.41
N LEU A 69 -9.77 -5.82 -8.15
CA LEU A 69 -9.16 -4.86 -7.24
C LEU A 69 -7.77 -5.36 -6.89
N TRP A 70 -6.85 -4.42 -6.74
CA TRP A 70 -5.51 -4.72 -6.30
C TRP A 70 -5.03 -3.62 -5.36
N GLN A 71 -4.19 -4.00 -4.42
CA GLN A 71 -3.55 -3.11 -3.48
C GLN A 71 -2.13 -3.58 -3.24
N PHE A 72 -1.21 -2.63 -3.17
CA PHE A 72 0.16 -2.81 -2.74
C PHE A 72 0.48 -1.75 -1.70
N GLU A 73 0.96 -2.17 -0.54
CA GLU A 73 1.33 -1.28 0.56
C GLU A 73 2.74 -1.58 1.04
N GLN A 74 3.45 -0.52 1.41
CA GLN A 74 4.82 -0.58 1.88
C GLN A 74 5.02 0.35 3.07
N ASP A 75 5.52 -0.21 4.17
CA ASP A 75 6.01 0.55 5.32
C ASP A 75 7.20 1.47 4.95
N VAL A 76 7.13 2.70 5.46
CA VAL A 76 8.14 3.75 5.31
C VAL A 76 8.50 4.29 6.70
N PRO A 77 9.28 3.54 7.50
CA PRO A 77 9.58 3.90 8.88
C PRO A 77 10.33 5.22 8.98
N THR A 78 9.94 6.06 9.94
CA THR A 78 10.56 7.37 10.20
C THR A 78 11.53 7.40 11.37
N ASP A 79 11.66 6.31 12.13
CA ASP A 79 12.40 6.26 13.40
C ASP A 79 13.93 6.19 13.26
N GLY A 80 14.43 6.11 12.01
CA GLY A 80 15.86 6.07 11.71
C GLY A 80 16.58 4.82 12.23
N ARG A 81 15.84 3.82 12.77
CA ARG A 81 16.42 2.56 13.27
C ARG A 81 16.73 1.57 12.16
N SER A 82 16.30 1.86 10.93
CA SER A 82 16.73 1.14 9.75
C SER A 82 18.16 1.54 9.39
N ASP A 83 19.10 0.61 9.54
CA ASP A 83 20.52 0.67 9.16
C ASP A 83 20.77 0.82 7.63
N GLY A 84 19.94 1.60 6.92
CA GLY A 84 20.00 1.84 5.48
C GLY A 84 19.82 0.62 4.58
N SER A 85 19.85 -0.61 5.12
CA SER A 85 19.75 -1.83 4.34
C SER A 85 18.29 -2.19 4.07
N LEU A 86 17.86 -1.95 2.82
CA LEU A 86 16.58 -2.43 2.28
C LEU A 86 16.34 -3.92 2.56
N ARG A 87 17.41 -4.71 2.71
CA ARG A 87 17.40 -6.14 3.07
C ARG A 87 16.99 -6.43 4.51
N LYS A 88 17.43 -5.66 5.52
CA LYS A 88 16.93 -5.85 6.90
C LYS A 88 15.49 -5.36 7.02
N GLN A 89 15.18 -4.26 6.35
CA GLN A 89 13.82 -3.75 6.22
C GLN A 89 12.89 -4.84 5.65
N TRP A 90 13.24 -5.46 4.52
CA TRP A 90 12.51 -6.60 3.94
C TRP A 90 12.36 -7.83 4.84
N ARG A 91 13.30 -8.06 5.76
CA ARG A 91 13.30 -9.22 6.66
C ARG A 91 12.42 -9.01 7.90
N GLU A 92 12.28 -7.76 8.36
CA GLU A 92 11.38 -7.37 9.45
C GLU A 92 9.93 -7.17 8.94
N ARG A 93 9.76 -6.94 7.63
CA ARG A 93 8.51 -6.69 6.88
C ARG A 93 7.52 -7.86 6.75
N LYS A 94 7.65 -8.97 7.46
CA LYS A 94 6.68 -10.08 7.32
C LYS A 94 5.25 -9.75 7.76
N ASN A 95 5.05 -8.62 8.45
CA ASN A 95 3.76 -8.25 9.06
C ASN A 95 3.23 -6.85 8.64
N GLY A 96 3.86 -6.16 7.68
CA GLY A 96 3.77 -4.69 7.54
C GLY A 96 3.15 -4.15 6.25
N GLY A 97 2.19 -4.84 5.65
CA GLY A 97 1.51 -4.29 4.48
C GLY A 97 0.46 -5.23 3.93
N GLU A 98 -0.75 -4.72 3.75
CA GLU A 98 -1.83 -5.46 3.11
C GLU A 98 -1.65 -5.35 1.60
N SER A 99 -1.04 -6.37 1.00
CA SER A 99 -0.98 -6.52 -0.47
C SER A 99 -1.90 -7.64 -0.90
N PHE A 100 -2.81 -7.35 -1.82
CA PHE A 100 -3.78 -8.33 -2.31
C PHE A 100 -4.20 -8.06 -3.76
N ILE A 101 -4.74 -9.10 -4.38
CA ILE A 101 -5.50 -9.03 -5.63
C ILE A 101 -6.80 -9.80 -5.40
N GLY A 102 -7.93 -9.21 -5.79
CA GLY A 102 -9.25 -9.78 -5.56
C GLY A 102 -10.26 -9.36 -6.63
N ILE A 103 -11.48 -9.89 -6.52
CA ILE A 103 -12.60 -9.58 -7.41
C ILE A 103 -13.78 -9.09 -6.55
N SER A 104 -14.38 -7.97 -6.93
CA SER A 104 -15.68 -7.51 -6.40
C SER A 104 -16.76 -7.59 -7.48
N ARG A 105 -18.02 -7.66 -7.04
CA ARG A 105 -19.22 -7.61 -7.87
C ARG A 105 -20.19 -6.59 -7.29
#